data_AF-A0A3D9FFI6-F1
#
_entry.id   AF-A0A3D9FFI6-F1
#
_cell.length_a   1.000
_cell.length_b   1.000
_cell.length_c   1.000
_cell.angle_alpha   90.00
_cell.angle_beta   90.00
_cell.angle_gamma   90.00
#
_symmetry.space_group_name_H-M   'P 1'
#
loop_
_entity.id
_entity.type
_entity.pdbx_description
1 polymer ?
#
loop_
_entity_poly.entity_id
_entity_poly.type
_entity_poly.pdbx_seq_one_letter_code
_entity_poly.pdbx_strand_id
1 'polypeptide(L)'
;MFVSKIIPVAAALSMAAIATSADAGTRVANDLSQCRAGATGTAALVRVVGFRDANGRVRVQSYGGESSWLERGQWLHRVDVPAQPRSRNMTVCLPLPGPGTYGIAVRHDSNGNNSSDRRDGGGFSRNPDLSFPFNLQPDFDEVSFRAGRGVTRINVVLNYMQGTSVEPIS
;
A
#
# COMPACT_ATOMS: atom_id res chain seq x y z
N MET A 1 -72.01 20.54 12.46
CA MET A 1 -70.89 21.48 12.17
C MET A 1 -69.89 21.39 13.30
N PHE A 2 -68.76 20.70 13.09
CA PHE A 2 -67.53 20.84 13.88
C PHE A 2 -66.36 20.71 12.90
N VAL A 3 -65.55 21.77 12.83
CA VAL A 3 -64.36 21.92 11.97
C VAL A 3 -63.13 21.89 12.86
N SER A 4 -62.11 21.11 12.50
CA SER A 4 -60.66 21.25 12.85
C SER A 4 -60.00 19.87 12.90
N LYS A 5 -58.77 19.62 12.46
CA LYS A 5 -57.67 20.44 11.92
C LYS A 5 -56.73 19.41 11.25
N ILE A 6 -56.38 19.61 9.99
CA ILE A 6 -55.35 18.78 9.32
C ILE A 6 -54.00 19.46 9.59
N ILE A 7 -53.10 18.78 10.31
CA ILE A 7 -51.73 19.21 10.53
C ILE A 7 -50.88 18.61 9.40
N PRO A 8 -50.22 19.41 8.53
CA PRO A 8 -49.30 18.86 7.57
C PRO A 8 -47.96 18.60 8.29
N VAL A 9 -47.56 17.33 8.38
CA VAL A 9 -46.21 16.95 8.80
C VAL A 9 -45.29 17.18 7.60
N ALA A 10 -44.54 18.28 7.62
CA ALA A 10 -43.47 18.53 6.67
C ALA A 10 -42.28 17.62 7.01
N ALA A 11 -42.10 16.54 6.26
CA ALA A 11 -40.93 15.67 6.37
C ALA A 11 -39.70 16.39 5.76
N ALA A 12 -38.85 16.95 6.61
CA ALA A 12 -37.56 17.47 6.20
C ALA A 12 -36.60 16.29 5.93
N LEU A 13 -36.35 15.98 4.65
CA LEU A 13 -35.26 15.08 4.26
C LEU A 13 -33.92 15.74 4.59
N SER A 14 -33.31 15.34 5.71
CA SER A 14 -31.93 15.68 6.01
C SER A 14 -31.01 14.77 5.19
N MET A 15 -30.43 15.31 4.13
CA MET A 15 -29.46 14.62 3.28
C MET A 15 -28.12 14.56 4.03
N ALA A 16 -27.87 13.49 4.78
CA ALA A 16 -26.56 13.26 5.39
C ALA A 16 -25.55 12.96 4.28
N ALA A 17 -24.63 13.90 4.01
CA ALA A 17 -23.51 13.68 3.12
C ALA A 17 -22.57 12.64 3.75
N ILE A 18 -22.57 11.41 3.21
CA ILE A 18 -21.58 10.39 3.56
C ILE A 18 -20.26 10.85 2.94
N ALA A 19 -19.37 11.42 3.75
CA ALA A 19 -18.01 11.72 3.33
C ALA A 19 -17.27 10.39 3.09
N THR A 20 -17.24 9.93 1.84
CA THR A 20 -16.32 8.88 1.43
C THR A 20 -14.94 9.51 1.39
N SER A 21 -14.06 9.11 2.32
CA SER A 21 -12.64 9.49 2.26
C SER A 21 -12.05 8.92 0.97
N ALA A 22 -11.93 9.76 -0.05
CA ALA A 22 -11.29 9.40 -1.31
C ALA A 22 -9.78 9.20 -1.07
N ASP A 23 -9.22 8.10 -1.57
CA ASP A 23 -7.77 7.94 -1.67
C ASP A 23 -7.22 9.09 -2.53
N ALA A 24 -6.22 9.84 -2.04
CA ALA A 24 -5.60 10.93 -2.81
C ALA A 24 -4.59 10.42 -3.87
N GLY A 25 -4.22 9.15 -3.79
CA GLY A 25 -3.25 8.53 -4.67
C GLY A 25 -3.81 7.95 -5.98
N THR A 26 -2.92 7.71 -6.93
CA THR A 26 -3.22 7.12 -8.25
C THR A 26 -3.01 5.61 -8.27
N ARG A 27 -4.07 4.84 -8.53
CA ARG A 27 -3.95 3.40 -8.79
C ARG A 27 -3.34 3.17 -10.16
N VAL A 28 -2.33 2.31 -10.23
CA VAL A 28 -1.59 2.00 -11.46
C VAL A 28 -1.66 0.51 -11.73
N ALA A 29 -1.74 0.14 -13.00
CA ALA A 29 -1.62 -1.25 -13.42
C ALA A 29 -0.16 -1.73 -13.27
N ASN A 30 0.04 -3.02 -13.04
CA ASN A 30 1.38 -3.61 -13.07
C ASN A 30 1.85 -3.78 -14.52
N ASP A 31 2.43 -2.74 -15.10
CA ASP A 31 3.03 -2.77 -16.45
C ASP A 31 4.56 -2.80 -16.35
N LEU A 32 5.14 -4.00 -16.53
CA LEU A 32 6.59 -4.20 -16.48
C LEU A 32 7.34 -3.45 -17.59
N SER A 33 6.67 -3.05 -18.68
CA SER A 33 7.31 -2.30 -19.76
C SER A 33 7.76 -0.89 -19.33
N GLN A 34 7.09 -0.31 -18.32
CA GLN A 34 7.46 0.98 -17.74
C GLN A 34 8.73 0.91 -16.87
N CYS A 35 9.12 -0.29 -16.45
CA CYS A 35 10.34 -0.55 -15.68
C CYS A 35 11.42 -1.30 -16.49
N ARG A 36 11.31 -1.33 -17.82
CA ARG A 36 12.35 -1.94 -18.67
C ARG A 36 13.66 -1.15 -18.64
N ALA A 37 14.76 -1.81 -18.95
CA ALA A 37 16.04 -1.13 -19.14
C ALA A 37 15.91 -0.05 -20.24
N GLY A 38 16.45 1.14 -19.96
CA GLY A 38 16.35 2.30 -20.86
C GLY A 38 15.02 3.06 -20.81
N ALA A 39 14.09 2.74 -19.91
CA ALA A 39 12.94 3.60 -19.66
C ALA A 39 13.39 4.99 -19.16
N THR A 40 12.75 6.05 -19.65
CA THR A 40 13.09 7.45 -19.35
C THR A 40 12.27 8.05 -18.20
N GLY A 41 11.11 7.45 -17.89
CA GLY A 41 10.30 7.79 -16.73
C GLY A 41 10.99 7.41 -15.41
N THR A 42 10.50 7.95 -14.30
CA THR A 42 11.00 7.56 -12.97
C THR A 42 10.13 6.42 -12.44
N ALA A 43 10.73 5.28 -12.14
CA ALA A 43 10.00 4.11 -11.66
C ALA A 43 10.84 3.27 -10.70
N ALA A 44 10.17 2.49 -9.85
CA ALA A 44 10.78 1.46 -9.03
C ALA A 44 10.40 0.07 -9.56
N LEU A 45 11.40 -0.74 -9.90
CA LEU A 45 11.21 -2.17 -10.14
C LEU A 45 11.37 -2.89 -8.80
N VAL A 46 10.24 -3.20 -8.17
CA VAL A 46 10.17 -3.74 -6.81
C VAL A 46 10.16 -5.26 -6.89
N ARG A 47 11.24 -5.89 -6.44
CA ARG A 47 11.31 -7.34 -6.23
C ARG A 47 10.89 -7.64 -4.80
N VAL A 48 9.69 -8.19 -4.66
CA VAL A 48 9.13 -8.64 -3.39
C VAL A 48 9.51 -10.09 -3.17
N VAL A 49 10.06 -10.41 -2.01
CA VAL A 49 10.55 -11.76 -1.66
C VAL A 49 10.00 -12.23 -0.32
N GLY A 50 10.05 -13.53 -0.08
CA GLY A 50 9.70 -14.10 1.22
C GLY A 50 8.20 -14.39 1.38
N PHE A 51 7.45 -14.50 0.28
CA PHE A 51 6.03 -14.85 0.34
C PHE A 51 5.80 -16.13 1.15
N ARG A 52 4.85 -16.09 2.09
CA ARG A 52 4.39 -17.24 2.88
C ARG A 52 3.69 -18.28 2.01
N ASP A 53 2.82 -17.79 1.13
CA ASP A 53 1.94 -18.56 0.27
C ASP A 53 1.61 -17.75 -0.99
N ALA A 54 0.81 -18.35 -1.88
CA ALA A 54 0.35 -17.74 -3.13
C ALA A 54 -1.13 -17.32 -3.04
N ASN A 55 -1.64 -17.06 -1.84
CA ASN A 55 -3.04 -16.68 -1.65
C ASN A 55 -3.21 -15.17 -1.57
N GLY A 56 -4.43 -14.70 -1.86
CA GLY A 56 -4.79 -13.31 -1.65
C GLY A 56 -4.06 -12.34 -2.58
N ARG A 57 -3.62 -11.19 -2.05
CA ARG A 57 -3.17 -10.05 -2.87
C ARG A 57 -1.88 -9.40 -2.36
N VAL A 58 -1.15 -8.81 -3.30
CA VAL A 58 0.03 -7.98 -3.03
C VAL A 58 -0.31 -6.54 -3.37
N ARG A 59 -0.06 -5.66 -2.42
CA ARG A 59 -0.15 -4.21 -2.59
C ARG A 59 1.23 -3.60 -2.46
N VAL A 60 1.63 -2.80 -3.44
CA VAL A 60 2.88 -2.03 -3.43
C VAL A 60 2.52 -0.55 -3.53
N GLN A 61 2.97 0.26 -2.59
CA GLN A 61 2.66 1.69 -2.50
C GLN A 61 3.91 2.54 -2.36
N SER A 62 3.92 3.71 -3.01
CA SER A 62 4.95 4.74 -2.80
C SER A 62 4.42 5.90 -1.96
N TYR A 63 5.30 6.53 -1.21
CA TYR A 63 5.04 7.68 -0.35
C TYR A 63 6.15 8.73 -0.53
N GLY A 64 5.80 10.01 -0.41
CA GLY A 64 6.69 11.14 -0.76
C GLY A 64 7.35 11.86 0.40
N GLY A 65 7.04 11.49 1.64
CA GLY A 65 7.59 12.16 2.82
C GLY A 65 6.93 11.71 4.12
N GLU A 66 7.55 12.10 5.24
CA GLU A 66 7.12 11.77 6.61
C GLU A 66 5.63 12.06 6.87
N SER A 67 5.15 13.24 6.52
CA SER A 67 3.76 13.66 6.79
C SER A 67 2.70 12.81 6.08
N SER A 68 3.09 12.03 5.07
CA SER A 68 2.22 11.13 4.31
C SER A 68 2.46 9.66 4.63
N TRP A 69 3.55 9.35 5.34
CA TRP A 69 4.07 8.00 5.46
C TRP A 69 3.07 7.07 6.15
N LEU A 70 2.63 6.03 5.43
CA LEU A 70 1.63 5.04 5.86
C LEU A 70 0.26 5.60 6.26
N GLU A 71 0.05 6.91 6.11
CA GLU A 71 -1.23 7.56 6.35
C GLU A 71 -2.27 7.06 5.33
N ARG A 72 -3.48 6.79 5.84
CA ARG A 72 -4.55 6.22 5.02
C ARG A 72 -4.92 7.20 3.92
N GLY A 73 -4.86 6.74 2.67
CA GLY A 73 -5.19 7.55 1.50
C GLY A 73 -4.10 8.53 1.04
N GLN A 74 -3.00 8.69 1.79
CA GLN A 74 -1.91 9.63 1.48
C GLN A 74 -0.74 9.00 0.70
N TRP A 75 -0.96 7.82 0.14
CA TRP A 75 -0.01 7.19 -0.77
C TRP A 75 -0.03 7.88 -2.13
N LEU A 76 1.09 7.88 -2.86
CA LEU A 76 1.22 8.52 -4.16
C LEU A 76 0.71 7.61 -5.28
N HIS A 77 1.40 6.49 -5.52
CA HIS A 77 1.01 5.47 -6.49
C HIS A 77 0.82 4.13 -5.78
N ARG A 78 -0.14 3.34 -6.25
CA ARG A 78 -0.44 2.00 -5.73
C ARG A 78 -0.63 1.01 -6.86
N VAL A 79 -0.01 -0.15 -6.73
CA VAL A 79 -0.26 -1.32 -7.57
C VAL A 79 -0.83 -2.44 -6.70
N ASP A 80 -1.97 -3.01 -7.10
CA ASP A 80 -2.61 -4.16 -6.44
C ASP A 80 -2.67 -5.34 -7.42
N VAL A 81 -2.04 -6.48 -7.10
CA VAL A 81 -2.02 -7.68 -7.95
C VAL A 81 -2.36 -8.93 -7.14
N PRO A 82 -2.87 -10.01 -7.77
CA PRO A 82 -2.98 -11.31 -7.10
C PRO A 82 -1.60 -11.80 -6.65
N ALA A 83 -1.50 -12.44 -5.49
CA ALA A 83 -0.27 -13.09 -5.06
C ALA A 83 -0.03 -14.33 -5.93
N GLN A 84 1.01 -14.28 -6.78
CA GLN A 84 1.40 -15.38 -7.65
C GLN A 84 2.93 -15.54 -7.65
N PRO A 85 3.56 -15.74 -6.48
CA PRO A 85 5.00 -15.83 -6.38
C PRO A 85 5.56 -17.06 -7.11
N ARG A 86 6.68 -16.87 -7.81
CA ARG A 86 7.52 -17.96 -8.34
C ARG A 86 8.78 -18.02 -7.50
N SER A 87 9.11 -19.19 -6.96
CA SER A 87 10.21 -19.34 -5.99
C SER A 87 10.14 -18.30 -4.86
N ARG A 88 8.95 -18.14 -4.27
CA ARG A 88 8.64 -17.21 -3.17
C ARG A 88 8.99 -15.73 -3.45
N ASN A 89 8.99 -15.31 -4.72
CA ASN A 89 9.19 -13.92 -5.09
C ASN A 89 8.30 -13.47 -6.26
N MET A 90 8.07 -12.15 -6.33
CA MET A 90 7.34 -11.47 -7.39
C MET A 90 8.06 -10.17 -7.74
N THR A 91 7.91 -9.73 -8.98
CA THR A 91 8.38 -8.41 -9.41
C THR A 91 7.19 -7.55 -9.81
N VAL A 92 7.17 -6.32 -9.30
CA VAL A 92 6.12 -5.33 -9.56
C VAL A 92 6.80 -4.06 -10.09
N CYS A 93 6.28 -3.53 -11.20
CA CYS A 93 6.69 -2.20 -11.65
C CYS A 93 5.81 -1.16 -10.98
N LEU A 94 6.43 -0.21 -10.28
CA LEU A 94 5.77 0.91 -9.63
C LEU A 94 6.30 2.22 -10.23
N PRO A 95 5.60 2.84 -11.19
CA PRO A 95 5.94 4.20 -11.63
C PRO A 95 5.93 5.16 -10.45
N LEU A 96 6.74 6.20 -10.50
CA LEU A 96 6.81 7.27 -9.50
C LEU A 96 6.49 8.62 -10.16
N PRO A 97 5.98 9.62 -9.41
CA PRO A 97 5.61 10.91 -10.00
C PRO A 97 6.76 11.64 -10.71
N GLY A 98 8.00 11.41 -10.31
CA GLY A 98 9.20 11.99 -10.91
C GLY A 98 10.44 11.66 -10.10
N PRO A 99 11.59 12.28 -10.40
CA PRO A 99 12.76 12.19 -9.54
C PRO A 99 12.48 12.77 -8.15
N GLY A 100 12.91 12.09 -7.09
CA GLY A 100 12.62 12.50 -5.72
C GLY A 100 13.05 11.47 -4.67
N THR A 101 12.67 11.73 -3.42
CA THR A 101 12.85 10.80 -2.30
C THR A 101 11.53 10.10 -2.02
N TYR A 102 11.57 8.78 -1.88
CA TYR A 102 10.38 7.96 -1.70
C TYR A 102 10.60 6.86 -0.67
N GLY A 103 9.53 6.50 0.04
CA GLY A 103 9.41 5.25 0.78
C GLY A 103 8.46 4.31 0.04
N ILE A 104 8.75 3.01 0.03
CA ILE A 104 7.85 1.98 -0.49
C ILE A 104 7.38 1.08 0.65
N ALA A 105 6.07 0.85 0.71
CA ALA A 105 5.45 -0.15 1.57
C ALA A 105 4.84 -1.26 0.73
N VAL A 106 5.08 -2.51 1.14
CA VAL A 106 4.51 -3.71 0.53
C VAL A 106 3.69 -4.44 1.57
N ARG A 107 2.47 -4.82 1.20
CA ARG A 107 1.59 -5.68 1.99
C ARG A 107 1.23 -6.92 1.20
N HIS A 108 1.32 -8.07 1.85
CA HIS A 108 0.76 -9.34 1.40
C HIS A 108 -0.47 -9.66 2.23
N ASP A 109 -1.64 -9.38 1.67
CA ASP A 109 -2.95 -9.71 2.21
C ASP A 109 -3.25 -11.18 1.89
N SER A 110 -2.78 -12.09 2.73
CA SER A 110 -2.80 -13.54 2.46
C SER A 110 -4.21 -14.12 2.48
N ASN A 111 -5.10 -13.59 3.33
CA ASN A 111 -6.48 -14.07 3.46
C ASN A 111 -7.48 -13.32 2.55
N GLY A 112 -7.05 -12.25 1.89
CA GLY A 112 -7.85 -11.49 0.93
C GLY A 112 -8.98 -10.66 1.56
N ASN A 113 -8.93 -10.37 2.86
CA ASN A 113 -9.99 -9.66 3.56
C ASN A 113 -9.90 -8.13 3.45
N ASN A 114 -8.84 -7.60 2.82
CA ASN A 114 -8.53 -6.18 2.67
C ASN A 114 -8.40 -5.41 4.00
N SER A 115 -8.19 -6.12 5.10
CA SER A 115 -7.94 -5.61 6.46
C SER A 115 -6.51 -5.93 6.88
N SER A 116 -5.89 -5.04 7.65
CA SER A 116 -4.59 -5.33 8.26
C SER A 116 -4.80 -6.27 9.46
N ASP A 117 -4.28 -7.49 9.38
CA ASP A 117 -4.29 -8.44 10.49
C ASP A 117 -2.99 -9.26 10.58
N ARG A 118 -2.88 -10.13 11.59
CA ARG A 118 -1.64 -10.88 11.88
C ARG A 118 -1.27 -11.93 10.82
N ARG A 119 -2.18 -12.25 9.89
CA ARG A 119 -1.92 -13.18 8.78
C ARG A 119 -1.23 -12.48 7.62
N ASP A 120 -1.30 -11.16 7.57
CA ASP A 120 -0.66 -10.37 6.54
C ASP A 120 0.86 -10.40 6.69
N GLY A 121 1.53 -10.28 5.55
CA GLY A 121 2.94 -9.97 5.48
C GLY A 121 3.16 -8.50 5.17
N GLY A 122 4.25 -7.94 5.67
CA GLY A 122 4.64 -6.55 5.44
C GLY A 122 6.12 -6.42 5.13
N GLY A 123 6.48 -5.43 4.34
CA GLY A 123 7.88 -5.09 4.08
C GLY A 123 8.00 -3.68 3.55
N PHE A 124 9.20 -3.11 3.67
CA PHE A 124 9.48 -1.74 3.28
C PHE A 124 10.74 -1.64 2.43
N SER A 125 10.88 -0.57 1.65
CA SER A 125 12.16 -0.23 1.04
C SER A 125 13.26 -0.12 2.10
N ARG A 126 14.49 -0.46 1.70
CA ARG A 126 15.69 -0.55 2.58
C ARG A 126 15.65 -1.65 3.65
N ASN A 127 14.54 -2.36 3.83
CA ASN A 127 14.40 -3.49 4.75
C ASN A 127 14.93 -3.18 6.16
N PRO A 128 14.40 -2.16 6.86
CA PRO A 128 14.76 -1.92 8.25
C PRO A 128 14.32 -3.10 9.12
N ASP A 129 14.95 -3.22 10.30
CA ASP A 129 14.59 -4.24 11.27
C ASP A 129 13.21 -3.95 11.85
N LEU A 130 12.31 -4.93 11.76
CA LEU A 130 10.98 -4.85 12.33
C LEU A 130 10.91 -5.62 13.65
N SER A 131 10.17 -5.10 14.61
CA SER A 131 9.97 -5.76 15.90
C SER A 131 8.57 -5.51 16.44
N PHE A 132 7.93 -6.56 16.97
CA PHE A 132 6.67 -6.42 17.68
C PHE A 132 6.93 -6.25 19.19
N PRO A 133 6.25 -5.33 19.91
CA PRO A 133 5.32 -4.30 19.42
C PRO A 133 5.98 -2.95 19.06
N PHE A 134 7.31 -2.84 19.10
CA PHE A 134 8.01 -1.56 19.13
C PHE A 134 8.25 -0.90 17.77
N ASN A 135 8.50 -1.67 16.70
CA ASN A 135 8.83 -1.15 15.37
C ASN A 135 8.15 -1.96 14.25
N LEU A 136 6.85 -1.78 14.04
CA LEU A 136 6.11 -2.37 12.91
C LEU A 136 5.93 -1.40 11.73
N GLN A 137 6.11 -0.11 12.02
CA GLN A 137 5.95 1.00 11.11
C GLN A 137 7.22 1.86 11.28
N PRO A 138 8.31 1.49 10.60
CA PRO A 138 9.57 2.23 10.68
C PRO A 138 9.39 3.66 10.22
N ASP A 139 10.25 4.57 10.66
CA ASP A 139 10.20 5.97 10.26
C ASP A 139 10.49 6.11 8.76
N PHE A 140 9.95 7.16 8.13
CA PHE A 140 10.14 7.39 6.70
C PHE A 140 11.63 7.44 6.33
N ASP A 141 12.46 8.06 7.16
CA ASP A 141 13.90 8.20 6.94
C ASP A 141 14.66 6.87 6.94
N GLU A 142 14.18 5.87 7.67
CA GLU A 142 14.77 4.52 7.68
C GLU A 142 14.51 3.79 6.36
N VAL A 143 13.35 4.04 5.75
CA VAL A 143 12.91 3.35 4.53
C VAL A 143 13.15 4.14 3.25
N SER A 144 13.39 5.46 3.35
CA SER A 144 13.41 6.33 2.19
C SER A 144 14.64 6.12 1.32
N PHE A 145 14.45 6.21 0.00
CA PHE A 145 15.50 6.12 -1.01
C PHE A 145 15.31 7.21 -2.06
N ARG A 146 16.40 7.56 -2.75
CA ARG A 146 16.36 8.51 -3.88
C ARG A 146 16.08 7.76 -5.19
N ALA A 147 15.07 8.20 -5.92
CA ALA A 147 14.80 7.79 -7.28
C ALA A 147 15.17 8.92 -8.24
N GLY A 148 16.05 8.64 -9.21
CA GLY A 148 16.35 9.54 -10.31
C GLY A 148 15.48 9.25 -11.53
N ARG A 149 15.79 9.90 -12.66
CA ARG A 149 15.25 9.47 -13.96
C ARG A 149 15.66 8.02 -14.25
N GLY A 150 14.75 7.24 -14.81
CA GLY A 150 14.94 5.82 -15.09
C GLY A 150 14.42 4.91 -13.97
N VAL A 151 14.91 3.67 -13.98
CA VAL A 151 14.37 2.59 -13.14
C VAL A 151 15.31 2.32 -11.95
N THR A 152 14.79 2.53 -10.75
CA THR A 152 15.46 2.16 -9.50
C THR A 152 15.04 0.73 -9.14
N ARG A 153 16.00 -0.17 -8.88
CA ARG A 153 15.70 -1.54 -8.44
C ARG A 153 15.64 -1.58 -6.92
N ILE A 154 14.54 -2.10 -6.38
CA ILE A 154 14.31 -2.18 -4.94
C ILE A 154 13.99 -3.62 -4.58
N ASN A 155 14.68 -4.16 -3.57
CA ASN A 155 14.33 -5.46 -2.98
C ASN A 155 13.56 -5.20 -1.69
N VAL A 156 12.39 -5.83 -1.55
CA VAL A 156 11.58 -5.78 -0.33
C VAL A 156 11.36 -7.20 0.19
N VAL A 157 11.79 -7.44 1.42
CA VAL A 157 11.62 -8.71 2.14
C VAL A 157 10.33 -8.63 2.95
N LEU A 158 9.43 -9.60 2.72
CA LEU A 158 8.23 -9.73 3.52
C LEU A 158 8.55 -10.37 4.87
N ASN A 159 8.07 -9.73 5.92
CA ASN A 159 8.06 -10.20 7.28
C ASN A 159 6.64 -10.57 7.67
N TYR A 160 6.49 -11.59 8.52
CA TYR A 160 5.20 -12.01 9.02
C TYR A 160 5.26 -12.22 10.53
N MET A 161 4.11 -12.08 11.19
CA MET A 161 3.99 -12.47 12.59
C MET A 161 4.22 -13.98 12.72
N GLN A 162 5.15 -14.37 13.59
CA GLN A 162 5.50 -15.73 13.96
C GLN A 162 5.55 -15.82 15.49
N GLY A 163 4.45 -16.29 16.10
CA GLY A 163 4.28 -16.20 17.55
C GLY A 163 4.29 -14.75 18.02
N THR A 164 5.30 -14.34 18.79
CA THR A 164 5.52 -12.97 19.27
C THR A 164 6.54 -12.18 18.45
N SER A 165 7.14 -12.78 17.43
CA SER A 165 8.14 -12.16 16.56
C SER A 165 7.55 -11.69 15.22
N VAL A 166 8.24 -10.76 14.56
CA VAL A 166 7.99 -10.36 13.16
C VAL A 166 9.29 -10.49 12.41
N GLU A 167 9.33 -11.42 11.47
CA GLU A 167 10.57 -11.75 10.76
C GLU A 167 10.26 -12.42 9.41
N PRO A 168 11.25 -12.54 8.50
CA PRO A 168 11.08 -13.24 7.25
C PRO A 168 10.79 -14.73 7.48
N ILE A 169 10.00 -15.33 6.59
CA ILE A 169 9.82 -16.78 6.62
C ILE A 169 11.03 -17.46 5.98
N SER A 170 11.63 -18.37 6.75
CA SER A 170 12.70 -19.28 6.31
C SER A 170 12.21 -20.21 5.19
#